data_AF-A0A6S6SGP3-F1
#
_entry.id   AF-A0A6S6SGP3-F1
#
_cell.length_a   1.000
_cell.length_b   1.000
_cell.length_c   1.000
_cell.angle_alpha   90.00
_cell.angle_beta   90.00
_cell.angle_gamma   90.00
#
_symmetry.space_group_name_H-M   'P 1'
#
loop_
_entity.id
_entity.type
_entity.pdbx_description
1 polymer ?
#
loop_
_entity_poly.entity_id
_entity_poly.type
_entity_poly.pdbx_seq_one_letter_code
_entity_poly.pdbx_strand_id
1 'polypeptide(L)'
;MTTQSTCNICNGNDFTEGPLGRLSLSGKKPTCTSCGSLERHRILRTAWSLISINHLRKKKALQFSSDPSVDKTWFRELEISTYGYKNSIDIQNIDRKDAHYDIVICNQILEHVADDKTAFAELMRILKPNGFLQMTVPNPIMRQTTEDWGYPKEDFHGHYRHYGLDLIEYFQAVTPSIYMICVKASDEITGTQDYVFFWTQNQETKEYLIDCFSGHLEIAHSI
;
A
#
# COMPACT_ATOMS: atom_id res chain seq x y z
N MET A 1 6.58 15.68 -30.15
CA MET A 1 7.17 14.35 -29.91
C MET A 1 6.43 13.75 -28.73
N THR A 2 5.62 12.72 -28.93
CA THR A 2 4.98 12.01 -27.82
C THR A 2 6.04 11.20 -27.08
N THR A 3 6.43 11.65 -25.90
CA THR A 3 7.28 10.86 -24.99
C THR A 3 6.53 9.57 -24.66
N GLN A 4 7.07 8.43 -25.09
CA GLN A 4 6.51 7.13 -24.71
C GLN A 4 6.81 6.91 -23.22
N SER A 5 5.77 6.85 -22.39
CA SER A 5 5.92 6.59 -20.96
C SER A 5 6.58 5.24 -20.72
N THR A 6 7.49 5.18 -19.75
CA THR A 6 8.21 3.96 -19.35
C THR A 6 7.76 3.52 -17.95
N CYS A 7 8.02 2.26 -17.60
CA CYS A 7 7.77 1.76 -16.26
C CYS A 7 8.65 2.50 -15.25
N ASN A 8 8.06 3.26 -14.33
CA ASN A 8 8.77 4.01 -13.28
C ASN A 8 9.49 3.14 -12.23
N ILE A 9 9.39 1.80 -12.33
CA ILE A 9 10.11 0.85 -11.46
C ILE A 9 11.43 0.39 -12.10
N CYS A 10 11.43 0.06 -13.39
CA CYS A 10 12.59 -0.55 -14.05
C CYS A 10 13.02 0.12 -15.36
N ASN A 11 12.36 1.21 -15.76
CA ASN A 11 12.53 1.92 -17.03
C ASN A 11 12.22 1.10 -18.30
N GLY A 12 11.56 -0.07 -18.16
CA GLY A 12 11.10 -0.87 -19.30
C GLY A 12 10.00 -0.15 -20.09
N ASN A 13 9.94 -0.40 -21.39
CA ASN A 13 9.00 0.24 -22.33
C ASN A 13 7.99 -0.73 -22.97
N ASP A 14 8.13 -2.03 -22.71
CA ASP A 14 7.27 -3.08 -23.24
C ASP A 14 6.28 -3.59 -22.19
N PHE A 15 5.03 -3.80 -22.64
CA PHE A 15 3.93 -4.21 -21.77
C PHE A 15 3.09 -5.33 -22.39
N THR A 16 2.64 -6.25 -21.54
CA THR A 16 1.79 -7.39 -21.87
C THR A 16 0.50 -7.40 -21.04
N GLU A 17 -0.40 -8.32 -21.36
CA GLU A 17 -1.66 -8.51 -20.65
C GLU A 17 -1.45 -8.81 -19.16
N GLY A 18 -2.44 -8.44 -18.35
CA GLY A 18 -2.51 -8.75 -16.93
C GLY A 18 -2.83 -10.21 -16.66
N PRO A 19 -2.91 -10.60 -15.38
CA PRO A 19 -3.47 -11.89 -14.98
C PRO A 19 -4.79 -12.16 -15.70
N LEU A 20 -4.98 -13.41 -16.15
CA LEU A 20 -6.16 -13.86 -16.90
C LEU A 20 -6.40 -13.11 -18.23
N GLY A 21 -5.34 -12.56 -18.85
CA GLY A 21 -5.46 -11.85 -20.14
C GLY A 21 -6.05 -10.44 -20.03
N ARG A 22 -6.15 -9.90 -18.81
CA ARG A 22 -6.86 -8.64 -18.53
C ARG A 22 -6.14 -7.42 -19.14
N LEU A 23 -6.91 -6.51 -19.74
CA LEU A 23 -6.49 -5.13 -20.06
C LEU A 23 -6.91 -4.14 -18.96
N SER A 24 -6.24 -3.00 -18.87
CA SER A 24 -6.69 -1.88 -18.02
C SER A 24 -8.06 -1.36 -18.47
N LEU A 25 -8.72 -0.55 -17.64
CA LEU A 25 -10.00 0.09 -17.98
C LEU A 25 -9.94 0.93 -19.26
N SER A 26 -8.76 1.47 -19.58
CA SER A 26 -8.45 2.21 -20.81
C SER A 26 -8.06 1.33 -22.00
N GLY A 27 -8.13 -0.01 -21.87
CA GLY A 27 -7.78 -0.95 -22.94
C GLY A 27 -6.27 -1.16 -23.15
N LYS A 28 -5.42 -0.72 -22.21
CA LYS A 28 -3.96 -0.84 -22.32
C LYS A 28 -3.44 -2.10 -21.59
N LYS A 29 -2.29 -2.58 -22.04
CA LYS A 29 -1.58 -3.73 -21.45
C LYS A 29 -0.91 -3.31 -20.12
N PRO A 30 -1.30 -3.88 -18.97
CA PRO A 30 -0.87 -3.37 -17.66
C PRO A 30 0.49 -3.87 -17.18
N THR A 31 0.94 -5.03 -17.66
CA THR A 31 2.09 -5.75 -17.07
C THR A 31 3.39 -5.34 -17.76
N CYS A 32 4.35 -4.80 -17.02
CA CYS A 32 5.69 -4.55 -17.56
C CYS A 32 6.39 -5.88 -17.85
N THR A 33 6.89 -6.08 -19.07
CA THR A 33 7.55 -7.35 -19.45
C THR A 33 8.92 -7.54 -18.77
N SER A 34 9.58 -6.45 -18.37
CA SER A 34 10.92 -6.51 -17.78
C SER A 34 10.92 -6.84 -16.29
N CYS A 35 9.99 -6.27 -15.52
CA CYS A 35 9.94 -6.46 -14.05
C CYS A 35 8.66 -7.11 -13.53
N GLY A 36 7.69 -7.39 -14.41
CA GLY A 36 6.40 -7.97 -14.02
C GLY A 36 5.47 -7.02 -13.26
N SER A 37 5.82 -5.74 -13.14
CA SER A 37 4.98 -4.78 -12.40
C SER A 37 3.63 -4.55 -13.08
N LEU A 38 2.57 -4.38 -12.27
CA LEU A 38 1.24 -3.98 -12.70
C LEU A 38 1.02 -2.49 -12.41
N GLU A 39 -0.08 -1.94 -12.91
CA GLU A 39 -0.46 -0.53 -12.71
C GLU A 39 -0.47 -0.14 -11.23
N ARG A 40 -1.01 -0.99 -10.35
CA ARG A 40 -1.02 -0.76 -8.89
C ARG A 40 0.39 -0.62 -8.30
N HIS A 41 1.37 -1.40 -8.77
CA HIS A 41 2.74 -1.32 -8.27
C HIS A 41 3.40 -0.01 -8.71
N ARG A 42 3.11 0.44 -9.93
CA ARG A 42 3.64 1.70 -10.48
C ARG A 42 2.99 2.92 -9.82
N ILE A 43 1.70 2.85 -9.49
CA ILE A 43 0.99 3.86 -8.68
C ILE A 43 1.65 4.00 -7.31
N LEU A 44 1.88 2.87 -6.61
CA LEU A 44 2.60 2.86 -5.34
C LEU A 44 4.01 3.45 -5.48
N ARG A 45 4.75 3.06 -6.54
CA ARG A 45 6.10 3.59 -6.82
C ARG A 45 6.08 5.11 -6.98
N THR A 46 5.07 5.69 -7.63
CA THR A 46 4.91 7.14 -7.77
C THR A 46 4.81 7.81 -6.40
N ALA A 47 3.93 7.34 -5.52
CA ALA A 47 3.79 7.90 -4.18
C ALA A 47 5.10 7.79 -3.36
N TRP A 48 5.73 6.61 -3.35
CA TRP A 48 6.99 6.41 -2.63
C TRP A 48 8.14 7.26 -3.14
N SER A 49 8.19 7.56 -4.44
CA SER A 49 9.27 8.36 -5.05
C SER A 49 9.25 9.83 -4.63
N LEU A 50 8.13 10.31 -4.07
CA LEU A 50 7.99 11.65 -3.52
C LEU A 50 8.53 11.76 -2.09
N ILE A 51 8.67 10.64 -1.37
CA ILE A 51 9.28 10.62 -0.04
C ILE A 51 10.80 10.66 -0.20
N SER A 52 11.45 11.62 0.45
CA SER A 52 12.89 11.85 0.31
C SER A 52 13.72 10.59 0.56
N ILE A 53 14.56 10.23 -0.42
CA ILE A 53 15.49 9.10 -0.29
C ILE A 53 16.42 9.23 0.93
N ASN A 54 16.80 10.46 1.30
CA ASN A 54 17.63 10.72 2.48
C ASN A 54 16.88 10.48 3.79
N HIS A 55 15.55 10.64 3.77
CA HIS A 55 14.69 10.25 4.89
C HIS A 55 14.59 8.73 4.97
N LEU A 56 14.25 8.06 3.86
CA LEU A 56 14.06 6.61 3.79
C LEU A 56 15.32 5.82 4.17
N ARG A 57 16.51 6.28 3.76
CA ARG A 57 17.80 5.60 4.05
C ARG A 57 18.14 5.49 5.53
N LYS A 58 17.40 6.18 6.41
CA LYS A 58 17.56 6.11 7.87
C LYS A 58 16.58 5.12 8.51
N LYS A 59 15.60 4.61 7.75
CA LYS A 59 14.45 3.86 8.26
C LYS A 59 14.67 2.37 8.19
N LYS A 60 14.19 1.67 9.21
CA LYS A 60 13.97 0.22 9.20
C LYS A 60 12.52 -0.05 8.80
N ALA A 61 12.31 -0.85 7.77
CA ALA A 61 10.99 -1.14 7.22
C ALA A 61 10.65 -2.65 7.27
N LEU A 62 9.36 -2.95 7.40
CA LEU A 62 8.79 -4.28 7.19
C LEU A 62 7.80 -4.22 6.03
N GLN A 63 7.93 -5.12 5.05
CA GLN A 63 6.97 -5.27 3.96
C GLN A 63 6.33 -6.65 4.03
N PHE A 64 5.01 -6.67 4.06
CA PHE A 64 4.23 -7.88 3.85
C PHE A 64 3.97 -8.05 2.35
N SER A 65 4.31 -9.23 1.83
CA SER A 65 4.47 -9.55 0.40
C SER A 65 5.68 -8.90 -0.26
N SER A 66 6.32 -9.59 -1.21
CA SER A 66 7.50 -9.09 -1.92
C SER A 66 7.12 -8.34 -3.21
N ASP A 67 6.18 -7.39 -3.12
CA ASP A 67 5.74 -6.63 -4.29
C ASP A 67 6.79 -5.57 -4.71
N PRO A 68 6.88 -5.21 -6.01
CA PRO A 68 7.96 -4.37 -6.54
C PRO A 68 7.72 -2.86 -6.40
N SER A 69 6.82 -2.40 -5.53
CA SER A 69 6.52 -0.97 -5.36
C SER A 69 7.63 -0.15 -4.71
N VAL A 70 8.49 -0.78 -3.90
CA VAL A 70 9.64 -0.15 -3.24
C VAL A 70 10.96 -0.79 -3.66
N ASP A 71 12.07 -0.07 -3.49
CA ASP A 71 13.42 -0.62 -3.69
C ASP A 71 14.05 -0.84 -2.32
N LYS A 72 14.59 -2.05 -2.08
CA LYS A 72 15.25 -2.39 -0.82
C LYS A 72 16.38 -1.41 -0.43
N THR A 73 17.05 -0.81 -1.41
CA THR A 73 18.15 0.14 -1.22
C THR A 73 17.69 1.51 -0.74
N TRP A 74 16.38 1.75 -0.73
CA TRP A 74 15.81 2.98 -0.19
C TRP A 74 15.84 3.03 1.33
N PHE A 75 15.91 1.88 1.99
CA PHE A 75 15.83 1.76 3.44
C PHE A 75 17.20 1.43 4.03
N ARG A 76 17.40 1.76 5.31
CA ARG A 76 18.56 1.27 6.08
C ARG A 76 18.52 -0.25 6.17
N GLU A 77 17.31 -0.78 6.38
CA GLU A 77 17.01 -2.19 6.48
C GLU A 77 15.57 -2.41 5.99
N LEU A 78 15.36 -3.40 5.13
CA LEU A 78 14.04 -3.85 4.71
C LEU A 78 13.91 -5.34 5.01
N GLU A 79 13.04 -5.66 5.97
CA GLU A 79 12.58 -7.02 6.21
C GLU A 79 11.36 -7.29 5.32
N ILE A 80 11.31 -8.47 4.72
CA ILE A 80 10.18 -8.89 3.89
C ILE A 80 9.59 -10.15 4.51
N SER A 81 8.27 -10.17 4.66
CA SER A 81 7.51 -11.35 5.03
C SER A 81 6.66 -11.81 3.86
N THR A 82 6.79 -13.07 3.46
CA THR A 82 6.04 -13.64 2.33
C THR A 82 5.19 -14.80 2.82
N TYR A 83 3.87 -14.68 2.64
CA TYR A 83 2.92 -15.71 3.03
C TYR A 83 3.26 -17.07 2.42
N GLY A 84 3.20 -18.13 3.23
CA GLY A 84 3.50 -19.50 2.80
C GLY A 84 4.99 -19.85 2.71
N TYR A 85 5.89 -18.90 2.95
CA TYR A 85 7.34 -19.15 3.00
C TYR A 85 7.83 -19.20 4.46
N LYS A 86 9.09 -19.64 4.64
CA LYS A 86 9.71 -19.79 5.98
C LYS A 86 9.74 -18.49 6.80
N ASN A 87 9.77 -17.34 6.14
CA ASN A 87 9.77 -16.00 6.74
C ASN A 87 8.36 -15.40 6.89
N SER A 88 7.30 -16.19 6.70
CA SER A 88 5.92 -15.73 6.90
C SER A 88 5.70 -15.32 8.36
N ILE A 89 5.18 -14.12 8.54
CA ILE A 89 4.77 -13.56 9.83
C ILE A 89 3.24 -13.58 9.84
N ASP A 90 2.65 -14.07 10.93
CA ASP A 90 1.21 -13.94 11.13
C ASP A 90 0.89 -12.48 11.48
N ILE A 91 0.16 -11.81 10.60
CA ILE A 91 -0.15 -10.39 10.75
C ILE A 91 -1.12 -10.13 11.91
N GLN A 92 -1.88 -11.14 12.36
CA GLN A 92 -2.74 -11.05 13.55
C GLN A 92 -1.98 -11.30 14.85
N ASN A 93 -0.73 -11.74 14.78
CA ASN A 93 0.11 -12.03 15.94
C ASN A 93 1.59 -11.88 15.54
N ILE A 94 2.02 -10.63 15.38
CA ILE A 94 3.34 -10.32 14.85
C ILE A 94 4.38 -10.59 15.93
N ASP A 95 5.29 -11.54 15.65
CA ASP A 95 6.39 -11.96 16.51
C ASP A 95 7.57 -10.95 16.52
N ARG A 96 7.26 -9.66 16.47
CA ARG A 96 8.19 -8.54 16.56
C ARG A 96 7.81 -7.65 17.73
N LYS A 97 8.82 -6.99 18.31
CA LYS A 97 8.64 -6.11 19.46
C LYS A 97 7.83 -4.88 19.09
N ASP A 98 7.18 -4.29 20.09
CA ASP A 98 6.57 -2.97 20.00
C ASP A 98 7.61 -1.95 19.51
N ALA A 99 7.15 -0.96 18.74
CA ALA A 99 7.98 0.15 18.26
C ALA A 99 9.31 -0.29 17.60
N HIS A 100 9.29 -1.38 16.82
CA HIS A 100 10.49 -1.92 16.19
C HIS A 100 10.79 -1.32 14.82
N TYR A 101 9.76 -1.02 14.02
CA TYR A 101 9.90 -0.53 12.65
C TYR A 101 9.56 0.95 12.55
N ASP A 102 10.28 1.66 11.68
CA ASP A 102 9.92 3.03 11.32
C ASP A 102 8.82 3.06 10.25
N ILE A 103 8.75 2.05 9.39
CA ILE A 103 7.82 1.95 8.27
C ILE A 103 7.28 0.52 8.20
N VAL A 104 5.98 0.38 7.96
CA VAL A 104 5.36 -0.90 7.60
C VAL A 104 4.63 -0.75 6.27
N ILE A 105 4.69 -1.77 5.41
CA ILE A 105 4.08 -1.79 4.09
C ILE A 105 3.16 -3.00 3.99
N CYS A 106 1.87 -2.77 3.70
CA CYS A 106 0.83 -3.81 3.68
C CYS A 106 -0.11 -3.58 2.48
N ASN A 107 0.18 -4.22 1.35
CA ASN A 107 -0.57 -4.03 0.10
C ASN A 107 -1.45 -5.23 -0.20
N GLN A 108 -2.77 -5.05 -0.31
CA GLN A 108 -3.72 -6.08 -0.74
C GLN A 108 -3.60 -7.36 0.13
N ILE A 109 -3.65 -7.18 1.45
CA ILE A 109 -3.50 -8.28 2.43
C ILE A 109 -4.66 -8.31 3.42
N LEU A 110 -5.03 -7.17 4.02
CA LEU A 110 -6.01 -7.17 5.13
C LEU A 110 -7.37 -7.73 4.73
N GLU A 111 -7.77 -7.62 3.46
CA GLU A 111 -8.99 -8.20 2.92
C GLU A 111 -9.02 -9.73 3.01
N HIS A 112 -7.86 -10.39 3.11
CA HIS A 112 -7.72 -11.84 3.26
C HIS A 112 -7.60 -12.29 4.73
N VAL A 113 -7.53 -11.36 5.69
CA VAL A 113 -7.32 -11.68 7.11
C VAL A 113 -8.66 -11.82 7.81
N ALA A 114 -8.84 -12.87 8.62
CA ALA A 114 -10.11 -13.07 9.34
C ALA A 114 -10.41 -11.96 10.36
N ASP A 115 -9.46 -11.66 11.25
CA ASP A 115 -9.54 -10.55 12.21
C ASP A 115 -8.61 -9.40 11.77
N ASP A 116 -9.08 -8.61 10.81
CA ASP A 116 -8.32 -7.49 10.27
C ASP A 116 -8.10 -6.35 11.27
N LYS A 117 -8.97 -6.25 12.27
CA LYS A 117 -8.86 -5.29 13.38
C LYS A 117 -7.69 -5.62 14.30
N THR A 118 -7.56 -6.88 14.71
CA THR A 118 -6.38 -7.34 15.45
C THR A 118 -5.12 -7.17 14.59
N ALA A 119 -5.18 -7.52 13.30
CA ALA A 119 -4.04 -7.33 12.40
C ALA A 119 -3.62 -5.86 12.26
N PHE A 120 -4.57 -4.95 12.08
CA PHE A 120 -4.27 -3.52 12.01
C PHE A 120 -3.67 -3.01 13.32
N ALA A 121 -4.22 -3.43 14.48
CA ALA A 121 -3.65 -3.08 15.78
C ALA A 121 -2.21 -3.58 15.94
N GLU A 122 -1.89 -4.79 15.48
CA GLU A 122 -0.54 -5.34 15.47
C GLU A 122 0.41 -4.54 14.57
N LEU A 123 -0.04 -4.16 13.36
CA LEU A 123 0.73 -3.29 12.45
C LEU A 123 1.05 -1.94 13.10
N MET A 124 0.10 -1.36 13.82
CA MET A 124 0.31 -0.11 14.55
C MET A 124 1.21 -0.30 15.78
N ARG A 125 1.09 -1.40 16.51
CA ARG A 125 1.94 -1.71 17.69
C ARG A 125 3.42 -1.78 17.35
N ILE A 126 3.77 -2.39 16.22
CA ILE A 126 5.17 -2.56 15.81
C ILE A 126 5.79 -1.28 15.22
N LEU A 127 4.99 -0.26 14.93
CA LEU A 127 5.49 1.04 14.49
C LEU A 127 6.07 1.84 15.66
N LYS A 128 7.21 2.47 15.43
CA LYS A 128 7.75 3.48 16.33
C LYS A 128 6.77 4.67 16.45
N PRO A 129 6.86 5.46 17.53
CA PRO A 129 6.00 6.62 17.72
C PRO A 129 5.96 7.59 16.54
N ASN A 130 7.06 7.77 15.80
CA ASN A 130 7.14 8.62 14.61
C ASN A 130 7.10 7.85 13.28
N GLY A 131 6.71 6.58 13.32
CA GLY A 131 6.59 5.73 12.14
C GLY A 131 5.28 5.89 11.40
N PHE A 132 5.18 5.25 10.24
CA PHE A 132 3.93 5.18 9.49
C PHE A 132 3.75 3.83 8.78
N LEU A 133 2.49 3.46 8.58
CA LEU A 133 2.07 2.32 7.76
C LEU A 133 1.64 2.84 6.39
N GLN A 134 2.15 2.27 5.30
CA GLN A 134 1.59 2.42 3.96
C GLN A 134 0.75 1.17 3.65
N MET A 135 -0.51 1.37 3.26
CA MET A 135 -1.44 0.30 2.95
C MET A 135 -2.22 0.56 1.67
N THR A 136 -2.64 -0.52 1.00
CA THR A 136 -3.68 -0.49 -0.03
C THR A 136 -4.68 -1.62 0.16
N VAL A 137 -5.90 -1.37 -0.30
CA VAL A 137 -7.01 -2.33 -0.35
C VAL A 137 -7.66 -2.27 -1.74
N PRO A 138 -8.35 -3.32 -2.22
CA PRO A 138 -8.92 -3.32 -3.56
C PRO A 138 -10.11 -2.34 -3.69
N ASN A 139 -9.99 -1.35 -4.58
CA ASN A 139 -11.08 -0.49 -5.06
C ASN A 139 -12.01 0.11 -3.96
N PRO A 140 -11.48 0.76 -2.91
CA PRO A 140 -12.29 1.23 -1.78
C PRO A 140 -13.36 2.27 -2.19
N ILE A 141 -13.12 3.02 -3.27
CA ILE A 141 -14.06 4.03 -3.77
C ILE A 141 -15.35 3.48 -4.37
N MET A 142 -15.43 2.18 -4.61
CA MET A 142 -16.59 1.56 -5.24
C MET A 142 -17.78 1.44 -4.27
N ARG A 143 -17.59 1.76 -2.98
CA ARG A 143 -18.62 1.65 -1.95
C ARG A 143 -18.41 2.66 -0.82
N GLN A 144 -19.51 3.08 -0.20
CA GLN A 144 -19.47 4.00 0.95
C GLN A 144 -19.01 3.30 2.23
N THR A 145 -19.52 2.10 2.47
CA THR A 145 -19.27 1.34 3.70
C THR A 145 -18.54 0.03 3.42
N THR A 146 -17.75 -0.40 4.39
CA THR A 146 -17.06 -1.68 4.37
C THR A 146 -18.07 -2.81 4.48
N GLU A 147 -17.99 -3.76 3.57
CA GLU A 147 -18.82 -4.95 3.54
C GLU A 147 -17.98 -6.12 4.04
N ASP A 148 -18.18 -6.52 5.29
CA ASP A 148 -17.55 -7.70 5.88
C ASP A 148 -18.56 -8.86 5.94
N TRP A 149 -18.19 -9.99 5.35
CA TRP A 149 -19.03 -11.19 5.32
C TRP A 149 -18.80 -12.12 6.52
N GLY A 150 -17.69 -11.94 7.24
CA GLY A 150 -17.28 -12.82 8.35
C GLY A 150 -16.71 -14.17 7.92
N TYR A 151 -16.57 -14.41 6.61
CA TYR A 151 -15.99 -15.62 6.03
C TYR A 151 -15.35 -15.31 4.67
N PRO A 152 -14.33 -16.09 4.24
CA PRO A 152 -13.69 -15.86 2.95
C PRO A 152 -14.62 -16.27 1.81
N LYS A 153 -14.76 -15.41 0.79
CA LYS A 153 -15.52 -15.72 -0.43
C LYS A 153 -14.59 -16.11 -1.56
N GLU A 154 -14.72 -17.35 -2.04
CA GLU A 154 -13.92 -17.88 -3.16
C GLU A 154 -14.10 -17.08 -4.46
N ASP A 155 -15.33 -16.64 -4.76
CA ASP A 155 -15.63 -15.79 -5.92
C ASP A 155 -14.93 -14.41 -5.86
N PHE A 156 -14.43 -14.04 -4.68
CA PHE A 156 -13.61 -12.85 -4.43
C PHE A 156 -12.21 -13.23 -3.94
N HIS A 157 -11.62 -14.31 -4.48
CA HIS A 157 -10.24 -14.71 -4.19
C HIS A 157 -9.94 -14.93 -2.69
N GLY A 158 -10.93 -15.37 -1.92
CA GLY A 158 -10.81 -15.61 -0.49
C GLY A 158 -10.85 -14.33 0.35
N HIS A 159 -11.36 -13.22 -0.18
CA HIS A 159 -11.58 -12.00 0.61
C HIS A 159 -12.68 -12.25 1.66
N TYR A 160 -12.44 -11.81 2.89
CA TYR A 160 -13.44 -11.72 3.95
C TYR A 160 -14.30 -10.46 3.83
N ARG A 161 -13.75 -9.42 3.21
CA ARG A 161 -14.41 -8.12 3.09
C ARG A 161 -13.96 -7.33 1.89
N HIS A 162 -14.79 -6.36 1.53
CA HIS A 162 -14.39 -5.26 0.67
C HIS A 162 -14.54 -3.96 1.44
N TYR A 163 -13.41 -3.27 1.56
CA TYR A 163 -13.34 -1.98 2.23
C TYR A 163 -14.05 -0.88 1.44
N GLY A 164 -14.65 0.06 2.16
CA GLY A 164 -15.29 1.25 1.61
C GLY A 164 -14.54 2.54 1.91
N LEU A 165 -15.20 3.66 1.64
CA LEU A 165 -14.72 4.99 2.01
C LEU A 165 -14.71 5.23 3.53
N ASP A 166 -15.43 4.42 4.31
CA ASP A 166 -15.44 4.40 5.78
C ASP A 166 -14.18 3.78 6.41
N LEU A 167 -13.12 3.56 5.62
CA LEU A 167 -11.90 2.86 6.05
C LEU A 167 -11.25 3.52 7.28
N ILE A 168 -11.33 4.85 7.37
CA ILE A 168 -10.76 5.58 8.51
C ILE A 168 -11.57 5.33 9.78
N GLU A 169 -12.89 5.49 9.75
CA GLU A 169 -13.76 5.23 10.89
C GLU A 169 -13.66 3.75 11.32
N TYR A 170 -13.55 2.86 10.33
CA TYR A 170 -13.41 1.42 10.53
C TYR A 170 -12.20 1.07 11.41
N PHE A 171 -11.04 1.67 11.12
CA PHE A 171 -9.81 1.41 11.89
C PHE A 171 -9.64 2.32 13.11
N GLN A 172 -10.21 3.53 13.12
CA GLN A 172 -10.25 4.39 14.31
C GLN A 172 -11.00 3.73 15.48
N ALA A 173 -11.96 2.84 15.18
CA ALA A 173 -12.66 2.07 16.21
C ALA A 173 -11.72 1.20 17.07
N VAL A 174 -10.56 0.80 16.54
CA VAL A 174 -9.57 -0.02 17.27
C VAL A 174 -8.28 0.72 17.58
N THR A 175 -7.99 1.81 16.88
CA THR A 175 -6.86 2.69 17.19
C THR A 175 -7.32 4.15 17.17
N PRO A 176 -7.88 4.69 18.27
CA PRO A 176 -8.58 5.98 18.28
C PRO A 176 -7.72 7.22 17.97
N SER A 177 -6.39 7.11 18.12
CA SER A 177 -5.45 8.21 17.88
C SER A 177 -4.60 7.93 16.64
N ILE A 178 -5.25 7.70 15.51
CA ILE A 178 -4.62 7.54 14.20
C ILE A 178 -5.04 8.66 13.26
N TYR A 179 -4.06 9.07 12.46
CA TYR A 179 -4.23 9.93 11.31
C TYR A 179 -4.17 9.09 10.04
N MET A 180 -4.98 9.46 9.05
CA MET A 180 -4.96 8.85 7.73
C MET A 180 -4.70 9.92 6.67
N ILE A 181 -3.75 9.66 5.78
CA ILE A 181 -3.50 10.43 4.58
C ILE A 181 -3.83 9.53 3.40
N CYS A 182 -4.77 9.96 2.58
CA CYS A 182 -5.19 9.27 1.37
C CYS A 182 -4.76 10.10 0.16
N VAL A 183 -3.85 9.55 -0.64
CA VAL A 183 -3.40 10.18 -1.88
C VAL A 183 -3.88 9.39 -3.07
N LYS A 184 -4.34 10.09 -4.10
CA LYS A 184 -4.69 9.50 -5.39
C LYS A 184 -3.51 9.68 -6.33
N ALA A 185 -3.07 8.57 -6.92
CA ALA A 185 -1.99 8.56 -7.90
C ALA A 185 -2.44 7.83 -9.17
N SER A 186 -1.74 8.11 -10.27
CA SER A 186 -2.05 7.56 -11.59
C SER A 186 -0.87 6.79 -12.15
N ASP A 187 -1.14 5.67 -12.81
CA ASP A 187 -0.18 4.95 -13.63
C ASP A 187 -0.06 5.62 -15.00
N GLU A 188 1.11 6.14 -15.36
CA GLU A 188 1.30 6.82 -16.65
C GLU A 188 1.11 5.89 -17.85
N ILE A 189 1.34 4.59 -17.67
CA ILE A 189 1.21 3.61 -18.75
C ILE A 189 -0.27 3.42 -19.09
N THR A 190 -1.05 2.99 -18.12
CA THR A 190 -2.46 2.64 -18.34
C THR A 190 -3.41 3.83 -18.17
N GLY A 191 -3.02 4.88 -17.45
CA GLY A 191 -3.93 5.95 -17.00
C GLY A 191 -4.83 5.52 -15.83
N THR A 192 -4.65 4.30 -15.29
CA THR A 192 -5.40 3.83 -14.13
C THR A 192 -5.07 4.70 -12.93
N GLN A 193 -6.08 5.06 -12.15
CA GLN A 193 -5.92 5.79 -10.91
C GLN A 193 -6.29 4.88 -9.73
N ASP A 194 -5.56 5.02 -8.64
CA ASP A 194 -5.86 4.29 -7.40
C ASP A 194 -5.41 5.13 -6.19
N TYR A 195 -5.80 4.68 -5.00
CA TYR A 195 -5.55 5.36 -3.75
C TYR A 195 -4.48 4.63 -2.94
N VAL A 196 -3.60 5.41 -2.33
CA VAL A 196 -2.57 4.94 -1.42
C VAL A 196 -2.82 5.56 -0.05
N PHE A 197 -2.93 4.70 0.96
CA PHE A 197 -3.24 5.13 2.33
C PHE A 197 -1.97 5.10 3.17
N PHE A 198 -1.74 6.18 3.90
CA PHE A 198 -0.69 6.28 4.90
C PHE A 198 -1.32 6.52 6.27
N TRP A 199 -0.85 5.80 7.27
CA TRP A 199 -1.39 5.82 8.63
C TRP A 199 -0.29 6.10 9.62
N THR A 200 -0.54 6.98 10.59
CA THR A 200 0.42 7.29 11.64
C THR A 200 -0.30 7.76 12.90
N GLN A 201 0.33 7.61 14.06
CA GLN A 201 -0.16 8.15 15.33
C GLN A 201 0.50 9.50 15.68
N ASN A 202 1.36 10.01 14.80
CA ASN A 202 2.14 11.21 15.05
C ASN A 202 1.80 12.34 14.09
N GLN A 203 1.46 13.49 14.66
CA GLN A 203 1.07 14.68 13.92
C GLN A 203 2.20 15.22 13.02
N GLU A 204 3.44 15.24 13.49
CA GLU A 204 4.58 15.70 12.67
C GLU A 204 4.85 14.75 11.49
N THR A 205 4.71 13.44 11.68
CA THR A 205 4.79 12.44 10.60
C THR A 205 3.67 12.63 9.59
N LYS A 206 2.44 12.96 10.04
CA LYS A 206 1.33 13.29 9.14
C LYS A 206 1.64 14.52 8.29
N GLU A 207 2.08 15.61 8.93
CA GLU A 207 2.44 16.86 8.24
C GLU A 207 3.57 16.63 7.25
N TYR A 208 4.62 15.90 7.65
CA TYR A 208 5.72 15.52 6.76
C TYR A 208 5.25 14.76 5.50
N LEU A 209 4.33 13.80 5.66
CA LEU A 209 3.79 13.05 4.52
C LEU A 209 2.94 13.95 3.61
N ILE A 210 2.10 14.81 4.18
CA ILE A 210 1.31 15.80 3.42
C ILE A 210 2.25 16.71 2.61
N ASP A 211 3.33 17.20 3.21
CA ASP A 211 4.32 18.04 2.54
C ASP A 211 5.01 17.31 1.38
N CYS A 212 5.28 16.01 1.52
CA CYS A 212 5.86 15.21 0.43
C CYS A 212 4.93 15.11 -0.78
N PHE A 213 3.62 15.08 -0.57
CA PHE A 213 2.64 14.85 -1.64
C PHE A 213 2.01 16.14 -2.19
N SER A 214 2.00 17.21 -1.40
CA SER A 214 1.40 18.49 -1.75
C SER A 214 2.00 19.06 -3.03
N GLY A 215 1.15 19.43 -3.99
CA GLY A 215 1.57 19.91 -5.31
C GLY A 215 2.03 18.84 -6.29
N HIS A 216 2.08 17.56 -5.88
CA HIS A 216 2.49 16.43 -6.71
C HIS A 216 1.37 15.39 -6.91
N LEU A 217 0.60 15.09 -5.86
CA LEU A 217 -0.54 14.17 -5.89
C LEU A 217 -1.80 14.85 -5.34
N GLU A 218 -2.97 14.35 -5.75
CA GLU A 218 -4.24 14.75 -5.16
C GLU A 218 -4.37 14.12 -3.77
N ILE A 219 -4.42 14.95 -2.73
CA ILE A 219 -4.76 14.50 -1.37
C ILE A 219 -6.29 14.43 -1.30
N ALA A 220 -6.82 13.22 -1.49
CA ALA A 220 -8.26 12.98 -1.54
C ALA A 220 -8.91 13.09 -0.15
N HIS A 221 -8.13 12.79 0.88
CA HIS A 221 -8.59 12.86 2.26
C HIS A 221 -7.39 12.95 3.21
N SER A 222 -7.47 13.83 4.22
CA SER A 222 -6.55 13.82 5.34
C SER A 222 -7.31 14.20 6.62
N ILE A 223 -7.20 13.34 7.64
CA ILE A 223 -7.72 13.59 8.99
C ILE A 223 -6.57 13.38 9.96
#